data_AF-A0A1M3MTL2-F1
#
_entry.id   AF-A0A1M3MTL2-F1
#
_cell.length_a   1.000
_cell.length_b   1.000
_cell.length_c   1.000
_cell.angle_alpha   90.00
_cell.angle_beta   90.00
_cell.angle_gamma   90.00
#
_symmetry.space_group_name_H-M   'P 1'
#
loop_
_entity.id
_entity.type
_entity.pdbx_description
1 polymer ?
#
loop_
_entity_poly.entity_id
_entity_poly.type
_entity_poly.pdbx_seq_one_letter_code
_entity_poly.pdbx_strand_id
1 'polypeptide(L)'
;MSVQPPLHSLAREPEPESDGSSSVMRLGFIVAGGVLAAVVSSLPAALRMGDASSASRALEQWLVLSALSTPLAVAAVAVLRRARVGVQLLAGERASLFAMGVLWWCVIELGLLSTFGALLSKTTHHKALAGVTFSIFAVVTGVVVALFARRVTTVLARGGTSLQKLGIGIAAGCAFIGIMLVGVRTSRADGMHTAAALVDALAFAVITTIASSRLLGRWRPMAIAGVPLAVLVIMVGLTLLRFNPTLRQTLPETAPMHTFVLGLLGS
;
A
#
# COMPACT_ATOMS: atom_id res chain seq x y z
N MET A 1 7.43 -57.75 -33.63
CA MET A 1 8.35 -56.99 -32.77
C MET A 1 7.69 -55.69 -32.39
N SER A 2 7.06 -55.64 -31.21
CA SER A 2 6.37 -54.47 -30.66
C SER A 2 7.36 -53.64 -29.83
N VAL A 3 7.70 -52.45 -30.32
CA VAL A 3 8.54 -51.49 -29.59
C VAL A 3 7.67 -50.79 -28.55
N GLN A 4 7.82 -51.16 -27.28
CA GLN A 4 7.27 -50.40 -26.15
C GLN A 4 8.05 -49.08 -26.03
N PRO A 5 7.40 -47.91 -26.06
CA PRO A 5 8.06 -46.67 -25.70
C PRO A 5 8.40 -46.69 -24.20
N PRO A 6 9.56 -46.15 -23.80
CA PRO A 6 9.95 -46.12 -22.40
C PRO A 6 8.94 -45.27 -21.62
N LEU A 7 8.32 -45.88 -20.61
CA LEU A 7 7.60 -45.19 -19.57
C LEU A 7 8.54 -44.11 -19.01
N HIS A 8 8.28 -42.85 -19.37
CA HIS A 8 8.83 -41.71 -18.66
C HIS A 8 8.38 -41.86 -17.21
N SER A 9 9.29 -42.41 -16.41
CA SER A 9 9.30 -42.26 -14.97
C SER A 9 9.09 -40.78 -14.70
N LEU A 10 7.84 -40.42 -14.38
CA LEU A 10 7.52 -39.18 -13.71
C LEU A 10 8.23 -39.29 -12.37
N ALA A 11 9.51 -38.94 -12.36
CA ALA A 11 10.22 -38.54 -11.17
C ALA A 11 9.36 -37.43 -10.56
N ARG A 12 8.48 -37.81 -9.64
CA ARG A 12 7.91 -36.87 -8.68
C ARG A 12 9.12 -36.16 -8.10
N GLU A 13 9.27 -34.90 -8.46
CA GLU A 13 10.11 -34.01 -7.68
C GLU A 13 9.72 -34.22 -6.21
N PRO A 14 10.70 -34.37 -5.29
CA PRO A 14 10.41 -34.60 -3.89
C PRO A 14 9.44 -33.52 -3.42
N GLU A 15 8.23 -33.94 -3.00
CA GLU A 15 7.30 -33.04 -2.34
C GLU A 15 8.05 -32.41 -1.17
N PRO A 16 8.16 -31.07 -1.11
CA PRO A 16 8.87 -30.43 -0.01
C PRO A 16 8.18 -30.82 1.29
N GLU A 17 8.97 -31.43 2.19
CA GLU A 17 8.58 -31.87 3.52
C GLU A 17 7.67 -30.83 4.22
N SER A 18 6.66 -31.36 4.91
CA SER A 18 5.52 -30.66 5.50
C SER A 18 5.87 -29.45 6.39
N ASP A 19 5.92 -28.27 5.79
CA ASP A 19 5.02 -27.11 5.92
C ASP A 19 4.64 -26.49 7.29
N GLY A 20 5.12 -26.99 8.44
CA GLY A 20 4.91 -26.32 9.74
C GLY A 20 5.75 -25.04 9.92
N SER A 21 7.02 -25.12 9.51
CA SER A 21 7.97 -23.99 9.48
C SER A 21 7.55 -22.89 8.50
N SER A 22 6.88 -23.27 7.41
CA SER A 22 6.47 -22.38 6.31
C SER A 22 5.44 -21.34 6.76
N SER A 23 4.43 -21.72 7.54
CA SER A 23 3.37 -20.80 7.96
C SER A 23 3.84 -19.79 9.01
N VAL A 24 4.62 -20.24 9.99
CA VAL A 24 5.18 -19.36 11.03
C VAL A 24 6.17 -18.37 10.43
N MET A 25 7.07 -18.82 9.54
CA MET A 25 7.99 -17.90 8.87
C MET A 25 7.25 -16.90 7.98
N ARG A 26 6.21 -17.32 7.24
CA ARG A 26 5.37 -16.43 6.42
C ARG A 26 4.71 -15.35 7.28
N LEU A 27 4.13 -15.74 8.42
CA LEU A 27 3.54 -14.79 9.37
C LEU A 27 4.60 -13.84 9.90
N GLY A 28 5.76 -14.36 10.31
CA GLY A 28 6.91 -13.56 10.73
C GLY A 28 7.32 -12.48 9.73
N PHE A 29 7.42 -12.83 8.44
CA PHE A 29 7.72 -11.86 7.37
C PHE A 29 6.62 -10.82 7.16
N ILE A 30 5.35 -11.23 7.26
CA ILE A 30 4.21 -10.30 7.14
C ILE A 30 4.27 -9.29 8.29
N VAL A 31 4.47 -9.78 9.52
CA VAL A 31 4.54 -8.94 10.71
C VAL A 31 5.76 -8.02 10.65
N ALA A 32 6.94 -8.54 10.35
CA ALA A 32 8.16 -7.73 10.20
C ALA A 32 8.01 -6.65 9.12
N GLY A 33 7.43 -7.01 7.97
CA GLY A 33 7.15 -6.05 6.90
C GLY A 33 6.14 -4.99 7.32
N GLY A 34 5.10 -5.36 8.07
CA GLY A 34 4.13 -4.44 8.64
C GLY A 34 4.74 -3.47 9.65
N VAL A 35 5.58 -3.97 10.57
CA VAL A 35 6.29 -3.12 11.54
C VAL A 35 7.21 -2.13 10.84
N LEU A 36 8.04 -2.59 9.89
CA LEU A 36 8.87 -1.68 9.11
C LEU A 36 8.04 -0.64 8.37
N ALA A 37 6.91 -1.07 7.80
CA ALA A 37 6.04 -0.15 7.08
C ALA A 37 5.44 0.91 7.99
N ALA A 38 4.94 0.51 9.17
CA ALA A 38 4.44 1.43 10.18
C ALA A 38 5.52 2.43 10.64
N VAL A 39 6.72 1.94 10.97
CA VAL A 39 7.84 2.75 11.44
C VAL A 39 8.26 3.78 10.41
N VAL A 40 8.49 3.38 9.16
CA VAL A 40 8.96 4.30 8.12
C VAL A 40 7.85 5.24 7.64
N SER A 41 6.61 4.76 7.51
CA SER A 41 5.48 5.61 7.08
C SER A 41 5.01 6.60 8.14
N SER A 42 5.36 6.40 9.41
CA SER A 42 5.06 7.34 10.50
C SER A 42 6.05 8.51 10.56
N LEU A 43 7.15 8.49 9.79
CA LEU A 43 8.15 9.56 9.80
C LEU A 43 7.59 10.94 9.38
N PRO A 44 6.82 11.08 8.27
CA PRO A 44 6.29 12.38 7.87
C PRO A 44 5.34 12.97 8.91
N ALA A 45 4.52 12.14 9.55
CA ALA A 45 3.64 12.54 10.64
C ALA A 45 4.44 12.99 11.87
N ALA A 46 5.46 12.22 12.27
CA ALA A 46 6.32 12.56 13.40
C ALA A 46 7.11 13.85 13.16
N LEU A 47 7.66 14.06 11.96
CA LEU A 47 8.37 15.30 11.59
C LEU A 47 7.45 16.52 11.58
N ARG A 48 6.14 16.34 11.34
CA ARG A 48 5.15 17.42 11.44
C ARG A 48 4.73 17.72 12.88
N MET A 49 4.77 16.73 13.78
CA MET A 49 4.41 16.90 15.20
C MET A 49 5.59 17.35 16.07
N GLY A 50 6.82 17.14 15.61
CA GLY A 50 8.02 17.47 16.36
C GLY A 50 8.26 18.96 16.39
N ASP A 51 8.09 19.57 17.57
CA ASP A 51 8.67 20.88 17.85
C ASP A 51 10.20 20.75 17.82
N ALA A 52 10.89 21.67 17.13
CA ALA A 52 12.35 21.65 16.94
C ALA A 52 13.18 21.68 18.24
N SER A 53 12.54 21.76 19.41
CA SER A 53 13.16 21.97 20.72
C SER A 53 13.60 20.69 21.44
N SER A 54 13.12 19.50 21.05
CA SER A 54 13.48 18.26 21.76
C SER A 54 13.42 16.99 20.90
N ALA A 55 14.59 16.39 20.67
CA ALA A 55 14.71 15.12 19.95
C ALA A 55 14.04 13.94 20.68
N SER A 56 14.01 13.94 22.02
CA SER A 56 13.36 12.87 22.80
C SER A 56 11.85 12.86 22.58
N ARG A 57 11.20 14.04 22.57
CA ARG A 57 9.76 14.15 22.28
C ARG A 57 9.42 13.71 20.86
N ALA A 58 10.24 14.06 19.88
CA ALA A 58 10.04 13.62 18.49
C ALA A 58 10.14 12.09 18.36
N LEU A 59 11.07 11.46 19.09
CA LEU A 59 11.20 10.01 19.12
C LEU A 59 10.00 9.34 19.81
N GLU A 60 9.52 9.89 20.93
CA GLU A 60 8.31 9.41 21.61
C GLU A 60 7.09 9.48 20.69
N GLN A 61 6.87 10.62 20.02
CA GLN A 61 5.79 10.80 19.05
C GLN A 61 5.88 9.79 17.90
N TRP A 62 7.08 9.60 17.34
CA TRP A 62 7.31 8.66 16.27
C TRP A 62 7.02 7.21 16.68
N LEU A 63 7.46 6.79 17.87
CA LEU A 63 7.17 5.45 18.41
C LEU A 63 5.67 5.24 18.66
N VAL A 64 4.99 6.25 19.20
CA VAL A 64 3.53 6.21 19.42
C VAL A 64 2.79 6.05 18.09
N LEU A 65 3.11 6.86 17.08
CA LEU A 65 2.50 6.76 15.75
C LEU A 65 2.79 5.41 15.08
N SER A 66 4.02 4.92 15.20
CA SER A 66 4.42 3.62 14.68
C SER A 66 3.63 2.49 15.35
N ALA A 67 3.44 2.54 16.67
CA ALA A 67 2.64 1.56 17.41
C ALA A 67 1.18 1.54 16.95
N LEU A 68 0.57 2.73 16.78
CA LEU A 68 -0.81 2.85 16.33
C LEU A 68 -1.00 2.38 14.88
N SER A 69 -0.03 2.64 13.98
CA SER A 69 -0.12 2.22 12.59
C SER A 69 0.28 0.75 12.34
N THR A 70 1.00 0.12 13.28
CA THR A 70 1.46 -1.29 13.17
C THR A 70 0.36 -2.29 12.81
N PRO A 71 -0.79 -2.39 13.53
CA PRO A 71 -1.81 -3.38 13.20
C PRO A 71 -2.37 -3.19 11.78
N LEU A 72 -2.61 -1.94 11.38
CA LEU A 72 -3.08 -1.61 10.04
C LEU A 72 -2.04 -1.95 8.97
N ALA A 73 -0.77 -1.65 9.22
CA ALA A 73 0.34 -1.95 8.31
C ALA A 73 0.53 -3.47 8.12
N VAL A 74 0.46 -4.25 9.21
CA VAL A 74 0.52 -5.71 9.16
C VAL A 74 -0.63 -6.27 8.35
N ALA A 75 -1.86 -5.79 8.58
CA ALA A 75 -3.03 -6.20 7.80
C ALA A 75 -2.87 -5.85 6.31
N ALA A 76 -2.44 -4.62 6.00
CA ALA A 76 -2.21 -4.16 4.63
C ALA A 76 -1.15 -5.02 3.92
N VAL A 77 -0.01 -5.29 4.55
CA VAL A 77 1.05 -6.15 3.99
C VAL A 77 0.56 -7.58 3.79
N ALA A 78 -0.25 -8.12 4.71
CA ALA A 78 -0.86 -9.45 4.57
C ALA A 78 -1.78 -9.52 3.34
N VAL A 79 -2.68 -8.54 3.21
CA VAL A 79 -3.62 -8.43 2.08
C VAL A 79 -2.86 -8.26 0.76
N LEU A 80 -1.88 -7.36 0.69
CA LEU A 80 -1.09 -7.13 -0.52
C LEU A 80 -0.31 -8.38 -0.96
N ARG A 81 0.26 -9.12 0.00
CA ARG A 81 0.95 -10.40 -0.30
C ARG A 81 -0.02 -11.44 -0.83
N ARG A 82 -1.20 -11.59 -0.22
CA ARG A 82 -2.25 -12.52 -0.70
C ARG A 82 -2.78 -12.10 -2.07
N ALA A 83 -3.04 -10.82 -2.28
CA ALA A 83 -3.47 -10.26 -3.55
C ALA A 83 -2.44 -10.53 -4.65
N ARG A 84 -1.14 -10.38 -4.37
CA ARG A 84 -0.08 -10.72 -5.33
C ARG A 84 -0.10 -12.20 -5.70
N VAL A 85 -0.29 -13.11 -4.74
CA VAL A 85 -0.41 -14.55 -5.02
C VAL A 85 -1.65 -14.83 -5.87
N GLY A 86 -2.80 -14.23 -5.53
CA GLY A 86 -4.04 -14.37 -6.32
C GLY A 86 -3.87 -13.88 -7.75
N VAL A 87 -3.24 -12.71 -7.95
CA VAL A 87 -2.93 -12.18 -9.29
C VAL A 87 -1.99 -13.12 -10.05
N GLN A 88 -1.00 -13.71 -9.37
CA GLN A 88 -0.08 -14.66 -10.01
C GLN A 88 -0.78 -15.96 -10.42
N LEU A 89 -1.70 -16.46 -9.61
CA LEU A 89 -2.49 -17.65 -9.92
C LEU A 89 -3.47 -17.40 -11.08
N LEU A 90 -4.14 -16.24 -11.09
CA LEU A 90 -5.12 -15.90 -12.12
C LEU A 90 -4.48 -15.54 -13.46
N ALA A 91 -3.37 -14.80 -13.43
CA ALA A 91 -2.76 -14.26 -14.64
C ALA A 91 -1.59 -15.11 -15.18
N GLY A 92 -1.02 -16.01 -14.38
CA GLY A 92 0.09 -16.87 -14.77
C GLY A 92 1.28 -16.08 -15.36
N GLU A 93 1.80 -16.54 -16.50
CA GLU A 93 2.87 -15.86 -17.25
C GLU A 93 2.50 -14.43 -17.70
N ARG A 94 1.20 -14.13 -17.79
CA ARG A 94 0.68 -12.81 -18.18
C ARG A 94 0.53 -11.86 -16.99
N ALA A 95 0.97 -12.24 -15.78
CA ALA A 95 0.86 -11.39 -14.59
C ALA A 95 1.55 -10.03 -14.75
N SER A 96 2.67 -9.97 -15.48
CA SER A 96 3.35 -8.69 -15.78
C SER A 96 2.52 -7.77 -16.66
N LEU A 97 1.88 -8.32 -17.70
CA LEU A 97 0.98 -7.59 -18.60
C LEU A 97 -0.29 -7.14 -17.87
N PHE A 98 -0.84 -8.01 -17.02
CA PHE A 98 -1.99 -7.68 -16.19
C PHE A 98 -1.67 -6.54 -15.22
N ALA A 99 -0.55 -6.63 -14.49
CA ALA A 99 -0.10 -5.58 -13.59
C ALA A 99 0.12 -4.26 -14.32
N MET A 100 0.70 -4.30 -15.52
CA MET A 100 0.87 -3.13 -16.37
C MET A 100 -0.48 -2.53 -16.80
N GLY A 101 -1.47 -3.37 -17.14
CA GLY A 101 -2.80 -2.91 -17.50
C GLY A 101 -3.55 -2.26 -16.35
N VAL A 102 -3.47 -2.87 -15.15
CA VAL A 102 -4.00 -2.30 -13.92
C VAL A 102 -3.31 -0.98 -13.59
N LEU A 103 -1.98 -0.90 -13.76
CA LEU A 103 -1.24 0.34 -13.53
C LEU A 103 -1.72 1.44 -14.48
N TRP A 104 -1.80 1.17 -15.78
CA TRP A 104 -2.34 2.13 -16.76
C TRP A 104 -3.76 2.57 -16.45
N TRP A 105 -4.62 1.61 -16.08
CA TRP A 105 -5.98 1.88 -15.66
C TRP A 105 -6.01 2.85 -14.47
N CYS A 106 -5.28 2.55 -13.40
CA CYS A 106 -5.21 3.40 -12.22
C CYS A 106 -4.70 4.81 -12.54
N VAL A 107 -3.68 4.94 -13.39
CA VAL A 107 -3.09 6.26 -13.74
C VAL A 107 -4.09 7.13 -14.50
N ILE A 108 -4.72 6.56 -15.52
CA ILE A 108 -5.67 7.30 -16.34
C ILE A 108 -6.91 7.66 -15.51
N GLU A 109 -7.43 6.70 -14.74
CA GLU A 109 -8.59 6.89 -13.89
C GLU A 109 -8.33 7.95 -12.82
N LEU A 110 -7.18 7.90 -12.15
CA LEU A 110 -6.80 8.89 -11.14
C LEU A 110 -6.68 10.30 -11.74
N GLY A 111 -6.15 10.44 -12.95
CA GLY A 111 -6.11 11.71 -13.67
C GLY A 111 -7.50 12.26 -14.02
N LEU A 112 -8.39 11.39 -14.52
CA LEU A 112 -9.78 11.73 -14.85
C LEU A 112 -10.57 12.14 -13.59
N LEU A 113 -10.52 11.31 -12.54
CA LEU A 113 -11.20 11.57 -11.28
C LEU A 113 -10.70 12.84 -10.59
N SER A 114 -9.39 13.07 -10.60
CA SER A 114 -8.80 14.30 -10.04
C SER A 114 -9.31 15.54 -10.77
N THR A 115 -9.37 15.49 -12.10
CA THR A 115 -9.85 16.62 -12.92
C THR A 115 -11.35 16.84 -12.73
N PHE A 116 -12.14 15.76 -12.76
CA PHE A 116 -13.59 15.83 -12.60
C PHE A 116 -14.01 16.25 -11.20
N GLY A 117 -13.35 15.73 -10.15
CA GLY A 117 -13.58 16.15 -8.78
C GLY A 117 -13.26 17.64 -8.57
N ALA A 118 -12.19 18.14 -9.19
CA ALA A 118 -11.86 19.56 -9.16
C ALA A 118 -12.90 20.43 -9.88
N LEU A 119 -13.49 19.93 -10.98
CA LEU A 119 -14.57 20.62 -11.68
C LEU A 119 -15.85 20.66 -10.84
N LEU A 120 -16.26 19.51 -10.27
CA LEU A 120 -17.45 19.44 -9.41
C LEU A 120 -17.33 20.35 -8.19
N SER A 121 -16.16 20.39 -7.56
CA SER A 121 -15.90 21.27 -6.41
C SER A 121 -16.16 22.75 -6.71
N LYS A 122 -15.95 23.19 -7.96
CA LYS A 122 -16.21 24.57 -8.39
C LYS A 122 -17.67 24.84 -8.73
N THR A 123 -18.38 23.86 -9.25
CA THR A 123 -19.73 24.06 -9.83
C THR A 123 -20.86 23.73 -8.87
N THR A 124 -20.61 22.99 -7.78
CA THR A 124 -21.68 22.49 -6.91
C THR A 124 -21.59 23.04 -5.49
N HIS A 125 -22.63 23.78 -5.08
CA HIS A 125 -22.79 24.23 -3.69
C HIS A 125 -23.31 23.10 -2.77
N HIS A 126 -23.96 22.07 -3.33
CA HIS A 126 -24.49 20.92 -2.59
C HIS A 126 -23.53 19.72 -2.61
N LYS A 127 -22.79 19.53 -1.50
CA LYS A 127 -21.77 18.47 -1.37
C LYS A 127 -22.31 17.05 -1.54
N ALA A 128 -23.54 16.78 -1.08
CA ALA A 128 -24.13 15.45 -1.16
C ALA A 128 -24.39 15.02 -2.62
N LEU A 129 -24.94 15.91 -3.44
CA LEU A 129 -25.22 15.64 -4.85
C LEU A 129 -23.93 15.47 -5.66
N ALA A 130 -22.91 16.29 -5.35
CA ALA A 130 -21.58 16.17 -5.96
C ALA A 130 -20.93 14.81 -5.71
N GLY A 131 -21.12 14.25 -4.51
CA GLY A 131 -20.62 12.91 -4.17
C GLY A 131 -21.25 11.83 -5.04
N VAL A 132 -22.58 11.86 -5.22
CA VAL A 132 -23.28 10.85 -6.03
C VAL A 132 -22.90 10.95 -7.50
N THR A 133 -22.84 12.16 -8.08
CA THR A 133 -22.44 12.35 -9.47
C THR A 133 -20.99 11.93 -9.70
N PHE A 134 -20.11 12.23 -8.75
CA PHE A 134 -18.72 11.76 -8.75
C PHE A 134 -18.63 10.24 -8.75
N SER A 135 -19.38 9.56 -7.88
CA SER A 135 -19.38 8.09 -7.82
C SER A 135 -19.89 7.44 -9.10
N ILE A 136 -21.01 7.93 -9.67
CA ILE A 136 -21.54 7.41 -10.93
C ILE A 136 -20.52 7.60 -12.06
N PHE A 137 -19.94 8.81 -12.16
CA PHE A 137 -18.90 9.10 -13.14
C PHE A 137 -17.71 8.15 -12.97
N ALA A 138 -17.21 7.97 -11.75
CA ALA A 138 -16.07 7.10 -11.45
C ALA A 138 -16.29 5.64 -11.85
N VAL A 139 -17.50 5.11 -11.63
CA VAL A 139 -17.81 3.73 -12.04
C VAL A 139 -17.82 3.63 -13.56
N VAL A 140 -18.48 4.57 -14.25
CA VAL A 140 -18.58 4.56 -15.72
C VAL A 140 -17.22 4.75 -16.38
N THR A 141 -16.43 5.75 -15.95
CA THR A 141 -15.08 5.97 -16.46
C THR A 141 -14.17 4.80 -16.13
N GLY A 142 -14.24 4.29 -14.90
CA GLY A 142 -13.46 3.14 -14.46
C GLY A 142 -13.62 1.93 -15.39
N VAL A 143 -14.85 1.60 -15.78
CA VAL A 143 -15.10 0.49 -16.73
C VAL A 143 -14.53 0.80 -18.12
N VAL A 144 -14.77 2.00 -18.65
CA VAL A 144 -14.29 2.39 -19.99
C VAL A 144 -12.76 2.39 -20.05
N VAL A 145 -12.11 2.98 -19.05
CA VAL A 145 -10.64 3.05 -18.96
C VAL A 145 -10.04 1.67 -18.74
N ALA A 146 -10.67 0.79 -17.95
CA ALA A 146 -10.22 -0.58 -17.78
C ALA A 146 -10.20 -1.35 -19.12
N LEU A 147 -11.26 -1.20 -19.93
CA LEU A 147 -11.32 -1.79 -21.28
C LEU A 147 -10.26 -1.18 -22.22
N PHE A 148 -10.05 0.13 -22.14
CA PHE A 148 -9.01 0.81 -22.90
C PHE A 148 -7.60 0.32 -22.51
N ALA A 149 -7.29 0.25 -21.22
CA ALA A 149 -6.02 -0.25 -20.70
C ALA A 149 -5.78 -1.72 -21.08
N ARG A 150 -6.84 -2.54 -21.07
CA ARG A 150 -6.78 -3.92 -21.60
C ARG A 150 -6.43 -3.92 -23.09
N ARG A 151 -7.04 -3.06 -23.90
CA ARG A 151 -6.74 -2.97 -25.34
C ARG A 151 -5.30 -2.52 -25.57
N VAL A 152 -4.84 -1.47 -24.88
CA VAL A 152 -3.47 -0.96 -24.98
C VAL A 152 -2.44 -2.04 -24.59
N THR A 153 -2.68 -2.77 -23.50
CA THR A 153 -1.76 -3.85 -23.09
C THR A 153 -1.73 -5.00 -24.07
N THR A 154 -2.86 -5.36 -24.69
CA THR A 154 -2.85 -6.39 -25.74
C THR A 154 -2.08 -5.96 -26.98
N VAL A 155 -2.11 -4.67 -27.34
CA VAL A 155 -1.30 -4.13 -28.44
C VAL A 155 0.18 -4.13 -28.05
N LEU A 156 0.52 -3.67 -26.84
CA LEU A 156 1.90 -3.65 -26.37
C LEU A 156 2.51 -5.04 -26.23
N ALA A 157 1.71 -6.05 -25.83
CA ALA A 157 2.14 -7.44 -25.76
C ALA A 157 2.60 -7.99 -27.13
N ARG A 158 2.09 -7.45 -28.24
CA ARG A 158 2.51 -7.82 -29.60
C ARG A 158 3.80 -7.13 -30.04
N GLY A 159 4.19 -6.03 -29.38
CA GLY A 159 5.32 -5.18 -29.76
C GLY A 159 6.71 -5.64 -29.27
N GLY A 160 6.81 -6.82 -28.63
CA GLY A 160 8.06 -7.35 -28.11
C GLY A 160 8.47 -6.79 -26.73
N THR A 161 9.54 -7.35 -26.18
CA THR A 161 9.97 -7.12 -24.78
C THR A 161 10.49 -5.70 -24.51
N SER A 162 11.11 -5.05 -25.50
CA SER A 162 11.59 -3.65 -25.36
C SER A 162 10.43 -2.65 -25.22
N LEU A 163 9.38 -2.79 -26.03
CA LEU A 163 8.19 -1.94 -25.93
C LEU A 163 7.47 -2.14 -24.59
N GLN A 164 7.42 -3.37 -24.10
CA GLN A 164 6.81 -3.67 -22.80
C GLN A 164 7.57 -3.00 -21.65
N LYS A 165 8.91 -3.05 -21.64
CA LYS A 165 9.74 -2.37 -20.64
C LYS A 165 9.56 -0.84 -20.69
N LEU A 166 9.55 -0.27 -21.90
CA LEU A 166 9.28 1.16 -22.10
C LEU A 166 7.88 1.53 -21.58
N GLY A 167 6.86 0.75 -21.92
CA GLY A 167 5.48 0.96 -21.49
C GLY A 167 5.30 0.91 -19.98
N ILE A 168 6.01 -0.01 -19.30
CA ILE A 168 6.04 -0.06 -17.83
C ILE A 168 6.74 1.18 -17.26
N GLY A 169 7.87 1.58 -17.84
CA GLY A 169 8.59 2.78 -17.42
C GLY A 169 7.74 4.05 -17.54
N ILE A 170 7.07 4.23 -18.67
CA ILE A 170 6.16 5.35 -18.92
C ILE A 170 4.99 5.30 -17.94
N ALA A 171 4.32 4.15 -17.79
CA ALA A 171 3.19 4.02 -16.87
C ALA A 171 3.58 4.32 -15.41
N ALA A 172 4.73 3.80 -14.96
CA ALA A 172 5.26 4.07 -13.63
C ALA A 172 5.62 5.54 -13.45
N GLY A 173 6.24 6.17 -14.47
CA GLY A 173 6.54 7.60 -14.49
C GLY A 173 5.27 8.46 -14.41
N CYS A 174 4.26 8.16 -15.23
CA CYS A 174 2.97 8.85 -15.19
C CYS A 174 2.24 8.65 -13.87
N ALA A 175 2.29 7.44 -13.28
CA ALA A 175 1.75 7.19 -11.93
C ALA A 175 2.44 8.05 -10.88
N PHE A 176 3.76 8.10 -10.91
CA PHE A 176 4.56 8.92 -10.00
C PHE A 176 4.21 10.41 -10.13
N ILE A 177 4.15 10.93 -11.37
CA ILE A 177 3.76 12.31 -11.64
C ILE A 177 2.31 12.59 -11.18
N GLY A 178 1.38 11.68 -11.45
CA GLY A 178 -0.01 11.80 -11.02
C GLY A 178 -0.16 11.88 -9.51
N ILE A 179 0.54 11.00 -8.78
CA ILE A 179 0.60 11.02 -7.32
C ILE A 179 1.20 12.33 -6.81
N MET A 180 2.31 12.79 -7.42
CA MET A 180 2.93 14.08 -7.07
C MET A 180 2.00 15.26 -7.31
N LEU A 181 1.30 15.31 -8.45
CA LEU A 181 0.35 16.37 -8.77
C LEU A 181 -0.84 16.39 -7.82
N VAL A 182 -1.37 15.22 -7.46
CA VAL A 182 -2.41 15.12 -6.42
C VAL A 182 -1.86 15.62 -5.10
N GLY A 183 -0.65 15.20 -4.70
CA GLY A 183 0.02 15.70 -3.49
C GLY A 183 0.15 17.22 -3.46
N VAL A 184 0.62 17.84 -4.55
CA VAL A 184 0.78 19.30 -4.68
C VAL A 184 -0.56 20.03 -4.70
N ARG A 185 -1.58 19.47 -5.36
CA ARG A 185 -2.91 20.09 -5.37
C ARG A 185 -3.57 20.02 -4.01
N THR A 186 -3.47 18.88 -3.32
CA THR A 186 -4.02 18.73 -1.97
C THR A 186 -3.26 19.61 -0.98
N SER A 187 -1.95 19.79 -1.11
CA SER A 187 -1.18 20.70 -0.25
C SER A 187 -1.53 22.18 -0.40
N ARG A 188 -2.12 22.57 -1.53
CA ARG A 188 -2.61 23.93 -1.78
C ARG A 188 -4.10 24.11 -1.45
N ALA A 189 -4.82 23.06 -1.10
CA ALA A 189 -6.23 23.17 -0.72
C ALA A 189 -6.33 23.75 0.70
N ASP A 190 -7.21 24.74 0.89
CA ASP A 190 -7.46 25.35 2.20
C ASP A 190 -8.01 24.29 3.16
N GLY A 191 -7.14 23.76 4.02
CA GLY A 191 -7.40 22.63 4.89
C GLY A 191 -6.14 21.79 5.11
N MET A 192 -5.18 22.35 5.86
CA MET A 192 -3.89 21.71 6.19
C MET A 192 -3.99 20.25 6.64
N HIS A 193 -5.08 19.89 7.34
CA HIS A 193 -5.32 18.52 7.81
C HIS A 193 -5.49 17.51 6.66
N THR A 194 -6.05 17.91 5.51
CA THR A 194 -6.31 17.01 4.37
C THR A 194 -5.03 16.70 3.61
N ALA A 195 -4.17 17.71 3.42
CA ALA A 195 -2.87 17.54 2.78
C ALA A 195 -1.95 16.63 3.58
N ALA A 196 -1.88 16.87 4.89
CA ALA A 196 -1.16 16.04 5.84
C ALA A 196 -1.59 14.58 5.79
N ALA A 197 -2.90 14.32 5.89
CA ALA A 197 -3.45 12.98 5.84
C ALA A 197 -3.16 12.27 4.50
N LEU A 198 -3.19 13.01 3.39
CA LEU A 198 -2.87 12.47 2.07
C LEU A 198 -1.39 12.06 1.96
N VAL A 199 -0.47 12.89 2.46
CA VAL A 199 0.96 12.55 2.49
C VAL A 199 1.22 11.30 3.33
N ASP A 200 0.59 11.19 4.50
CA ASP A 200 0.71 10.01 5.36
C ASP A 200 0.14 8.77 4.69
N ALA A 201 -1.04 8.87 4.09
CA ALA A 201 -1.69 7.76 3.38
C ALA A 201 -0.85 7.29 2.18
N LEU A 202 -0.26 8.21 1.43
CA LEU A 202 0.64 7.90 0.32
C LEU A 202 1.94 7.24 0.82
N ALA A 203 2.56 7.79 1.86
CA ALA A 203 3.74 7.19 2.48
C ALA A 203 3.44 5.77 2.97
N PHE A 204 2.32 5.59 3.67
CA PHE A 204 1.85 4.28 4.12
C PHE A 204 1.64 3.31 2.94
N ALA A 205 0.94 3.73 1.89
CA ALA A 205 0.68 2.89 0.71
C ALA A 205 1.97 2.49 -0.02
N VAL A 206 2.90 3.43 -0.22
CA VAL A 206 4.18 3.18 -0.88
C VAL A 206 5.03 2.21 -0.06
N ILE A 207 5.21 2.48 1.24
CA ILE A 207 6.06 1.67 2.09
C ILE A 207 5.45 0.27 2.32
N THR A 208 4.14 0.14 2.54
CA THR A 208 3.48 -1.18 2.64
C THR A 208 3.61 -1.98 1.34
N THR A 209 3.53 -1.31 0.19
CA THR A 209 3.79 -1.94 -1.12
C THR A 209 5.23 -2.43 -1.22
N ILE A 210 6.22 -1.63 -0.81
CA ILE A 210 7.64 -2.02 -0.78
C ILE A 210 7.87 -3.18 0.21
N ALA A 211 7.27 -3.13 1.40
CA ALA A 211 7.37 -4.17 2.42
C ALA A 211 6.69 -5.49 1.99
N SER A 212 5.70 -5.41 1.10
CA SER A 212 5.10 -6.58 0.45
C SER A 212 6.00 -7.21 -0.62
N SER A 213 7.12 -6.58 -1.00
CA SER A 213 8.06 -7.10 -2.01
C SER A 213 8.72 -8.42 -1.58
N ARG A 214 9.10 -9.23 -2.57
CA ARG A 214 9.81 -10.51 -2.34
C ARG A 214 11.22 -10.32 -1.77
N LEU A 215 11.80 -9.11 -1.89
CA LEU A 215 13.15 -8.81 -1.40
C LEU A 215 13.27 -9.03 0.12
N LEU A 216 12.29 -8.55 0.89
CA LEU A 216 12.30 -8.76 2.35
C LEU A 216 12.08 -10.23 2.75
N GLY A 217 11.43 -11.03 1.91
CA GLY A 217 11.16 -12.45 2.19
C GLY A 217 12.41 -13.35 2.19
N ARG A 218 13.57 -12.83 1.77
CA ARG A 218 14.84 -13.58 1.77
C ARG A 218 15.59 -13.50 3.09
N TRP A 219 15.26 -12.52 3.95
CA TRP A 219 16.01 -12.24 5.17
C TRP A 219 15.46 -13.03 6.35
N ARG A 220 15.92 -14.28 6.54
CA ARG A 220 15.54 -15.15 7.67
C ARG A 220 15.47 -14.47 9.06
N PRO A 221 16.43 -13.61 9.48
CA PRO A 221 16.34 -12.97 10.79
C PRO A 221 15.09 -12.10 10.95
N MET A 222 14.58 -11.46 9.88
CA MET A 222 13.35 -10.68 9.95
C MET A 222 12.12 -11.54 10.26
N ALA A 223 12.04 -12.77 9.73
CA ALA A 223 10.91 -13.64 10.02
C ALA A 223 10.83 -14.00 11.50
N ILE A 224 11.98 -14.28 12.11
CA ILE A 224 12.05 -14.67 13.52
C ILE A 224 11.82 -13.46 14.43
N ALA A 225 12.43 -12.32 14.11
CA ALA A 225 12.34 -11.11 14.91
C ALA A 225 11.02 -10.33 14.72
N GLY A 226 10.25 -10.61 13.66
CA GLY A 226 9.08 -9.80 13.29
C GLY A 226 8.03 -9.70 14.39
N VAL A 227 7.61 -10.84 14.94
CA VAL A 227 6.60 -10.90 16.00
C VAL A 227 7.08 -10.23 17.30
N PRO A 228 8.24 -10.58 17.88
CA PRO A 228 8.71 -9.90 19.10
C PRO A 228 8.95 -8.41 18.88
N LEU A 229 9.42 -7.98 17.70
CA LEU A 229 9.58 -6.57 17.37
C LEU A 229 8.23 -5.84 17.32
N ALA A 230 7.20 -6.45 16.74
CA ALA A 230 5.86 -5.87 16.71
C ALA A 230 5.31 -5.68 18.13
N VAL A 231 5.42 -6.71 18.98
CA VAL A 231 5.00 -6.64 20.38
C VAL A 231 5.76 -5.55 21.11
N LEU A 232 7.08 -5.45 20.92
CA LEU A 232 7.91 -4.41 21.53
C LEU A 232 7.47 -3.01 21.10
N VAL A 233 7.30 -2.76 19.80
CA VAL A 233 6.88 -1.46 19.27
C VAL A 233 5.50 -1.07 19.81
N ILE A 234 4.54 -2.00 19.79
CA ILE A 234 3.19 -1.77 20.29
C ILE A 234 3.21 -1.50 21.80
N MET A 235 3.88 -2.34 22.59
CA MET A 235 3.99 -2.18 24.04
C MET A 235 4.62 -0.84 24.42
N VAL A 236 5.76 -0.50 23.83
CA VAL A 236 6.47 0.76 24.12
C VAL A 236 5.63 1.96 23.71
N GLY A 237 5.08 1.97 22.49
CA GLY A 237 4.29 3.10 22.00
C GLY A 237 2.99 3.30 22.78
N LEU A 238 2.26 2.23 23.13
CA LEU A 238 1.05 2.35 23.97
C LEU A 238 1.37 2.76 25.41
N THR A 239 2.51 2.31 25.94
CA THR A 239 2.99 2.72 27.26
C THR A 239 3.32 4.22 27.27
N LEU A 240 4.05 4.72 26.27
CA LEU A 240 4.34 6.14 26.10
C LEU A 240 3.06 6.97 25.95
N LEU A 241 2.10 6.50 25.14
CA LEU A 241 0.81 7.15 24.98
C LEU A 241 0.01 7.21 26.30
N ARG A 242 0.10 6.16 27.12
CA ARG A 242 -0.53 6.12 28.44
C ARG A 242 0.10 7.11 29.41
N PHE A 243 1.41 7.33 29.38
CA PHE A 243 2.06 8.25 30.31
C PHE A 243 2.05 9.72 29.85
N ASN A 244 1.79 10.00 28.57
CA ASN A 244 1.77 11.36 28.02
C ASN A 244 0.34 11.81 27.63
N PRO A 245 -0.41 12.49 28.52
CA PRO A 245 -1.78 12.93 28.24
C PRO A 245 -1.86 14.01 27.17
N THR A 246 -0.83 14.85 27.04
CA THR A 246 -0.74 15.89 26.00
C THR A 246 -0.74 15.31 24.60
N LEU A 247 -0.02 14.20 24.38
CA LEU A 247 0.01 13.50 23.08
C LEU A 247 -1.36 12.95 22.70
N ARG A 248 -2.14 12.48 23.66
CA ARG A 248 -3.51 11.98 23.41
C ARG A 248 -4.46 13.08 22.93
N GLN A 249 -4.25 14.32 23.39
CA GLN A 249 -5.08 15.46 23.00
C GLN A 249 -4.69 16.01 21.63
N THR A 250 -3.41 15.96 21.25
CA THR A 250 -2.93 16.50 19.96
C THR A 250 -3.04 15.54 18.79
N LEU A 251 -3.09 14.23 19.05
CA LEU A 251 -3.22 13.17 18.04
C LEU A 251 -4.40 13.35 17.06
N PRO A 252 -5.62 13.68 17.50
CA PRO A 252 -6.77 13.88 16.60
C PRO A 252 -6.60 15.02 15.60
N GLU A 253 -5.90 16.07 16.00
CA GLU A 253 -5.71 17.26 15.16
C GLU A 253 -4.59 17.05 14.12
N THR A 254 -3.56 16.28 14.50
CA THR A 254 -2.31 16.19 13.72
C THR A 254 -2.18 14.90 12.90
N ALA A 255 -2.84 13.81 13.34
CA ALA A 255 -2.67 12.47 12.77
C ALA A 255 -4.01 11.70 12.69
N PRO A 256 -4.98 12.16 11.86
CA PRO A 256 -6.34 11.62 11.80
C PRO A 256 -6.41 10.15 11.36
N MET A 257 -5.42 9.65 10.61
CA MET A 257 -5.36 8.23 10.25
C MET A 257 -5.13 7.32 11.46
N HIS A 258 -4.45 7.81 12.50
CA HIS A 258 -4.07 7.03 13.68
C HIS A 258 -5.17 7.04 14.74
N THR A 259 -6.07 8.03 14.74
CA THR A 259 -7.21 8.07 15.65
C THR A 259 -8.27 7.04 15.34
N PHE A 260 -8.39 6.59 14.09
CA PHE A 260 -9.28 5.47 13.74
C PHE A 260 -8.92 4.20 14.53
N VAL A 261 -7.62 3.92 14.72
CA VAL A 261 -7.16 2.76 15.49
C VAL A 261 -7.45 2.92 16.98
N LEU A 262 -7.31 4.14 17.51
CA LEU A 262 -7.70 4.43 18.90
C LEU A 262 -9.21 4.26 19.12
N GLY A 263 -10.04 4.66 18.16
CA GLY A 263 -11.48 4.44 18.19
C GLY A 263 -11.85 2.95 18.27
N LEU A 264 -11.11 2.09 17.56
CA LEU A 264 -11.29 0.63 17.62
C LEU A 264 -10.82 -0.01 18.94
N LEU A 265 -9.85 0.60 19.63
CA LEU A 265 -9.30 0.09 20.90
C LEU A 265 -10.02 0.62 22.15
N GLY A 266 -10.74 1.74 22.02
CA GLY A 266 -11.43 2.42 23.11
C GLY A 266 -12.93 2.12 23.23
N SER A 267 -13.49 1.34 22.31
CA SER A 267 -14.88 0.82 22.33
C SER A 267 -14.93 -0.59 22.90
#